data_AF-A0A2E2KL45-F1
#
_entry.id   AF-A0A2E2KL45-F1
#
_cell.length_a   1.000
_cell.length_b   1.000
_cell.length_c   1.000
_cell.angle_alpha   90.00
_cell.angle_beta   90.00
_cell.angle_gamma   90.00
#
_symmetry.space_group_name_H-M   'P 1'
#
loop_
_entity.id
_entity.type
_entity.pdbx_description
1 polymer ?
#
loop_
_entity_poly.entity_id
_entity_poly.type
_entity_poly.pdbx_seq_one_letter_code
_entity_poly.pdbx_strand_id
1 'polypeptide(L)'
;MQTKKIIILSIIIPLILILLSGGGYLAYNELQGQHADNLKDLEKFGFSVIPLNTHSETTGALGAKQLPATFAEKKTTPTQKVIKGLMDDNEQLIAEQEVLQAQISSLKAEINALQEYKKLNEHFAPLTITEEVAAVEQQLKKLLIDMPDARRFSNLQIEAMSASAGNEYKKFIGGKRLILSDIEREALVKDYMPAFSFCVGDGIDIAANSPREERLITTFFRKQDSSILSSSLKTDLDTVIKPCQTALYARLSDYDTPM
;
A
#
# COMPACT_ATOMS: atom_id res chain seq x y z
N MET A 1 9.71 -62.06 20.44
CA MET A 1 8.47 -61.26 20.47
C MET A 1 8.19 -60.42 19.21
N GLN A 2 9.15 -60.23 18.29
CA GLN A 2 8.92 -59.46 17.05
C GLN A 2 8.26 -60.26 15.90
N THR A 3 8.53 -61.56 15.77
CA THR A 3 7.99 -62.37 14.66
C THR A 3 6.47 -62.57 14.73
N LYS A 4 5.89 -62.74 15.93
CA LYS A 4 4.43 -62.83 16.11
C LYS A 4 3.70 -61.52 15.76
N LYS A 5 4.31 -60.36 16.01
CA LYS A 5 3.72 -59.06 15.68
C LYS A 5 3.70 -58.80 14.16
N ILE A 6 4.73 -59.23 13.44
CA ILE A 6 4.80 -59.07 11.97
C ILE A 6 3.76 -59.95 11.25
N ILE A 7 3.54 -61.19 11.72
CA ILE A 7 2.54 -62.10 11.14
C ILE A 7 1.11 -61.60 11.42
N ILE A 8 0.86 -61.05 12.61
CA ILE A 8 -0.45 -60.46 12.94
C ILE A 8 -0.70 -59.22 12.07
N LEU A 9 0.32 -58.39 11.84
CA LEU A 9 0.19 -57.21 10.98
C LEU A 9 -0.06 -57.58 9.50
N SER A 10 0.56 -58.66 8.99
CA SER A 10 0.40 -59.08 7.60
C SER A 10 -0.98 -59.67 7.28
N ILE A 11 -1.75 -60.10 8.30
CA ILE A 11 -3.10 -60.65 8.12
C ILE A 11 -4.16 -59.56 8.34
N ILE A 12 -3.96 -58.69 9.33
CA ILE A 12 -4.96 -57.67 9.69
C ILE A 12 -5.05 -56.57 8.62
N ILE A 13 -3.93 -56.13 8.05
CA ILE A 13 -3.90 -55.06 7.06
C ILE A 13 -4.71 -55.39 5.79
N PRO A 14 -4.51 -56.55 5.13
CA PRO A 14 -5.32 -56.88 3.94
C PRO A 14 -6.80 -57.09 4.29
N LEU A 15 -7.11 -57.58 5.49
CA LEU A 15 -8.50 -57.79 5.92
C LEU A 15 -9.25 -56.46 6.12
N ILE A 16 -8.58 -55.45 6.68
CA ILE A 16 -9.10 -54.08 6.81
C ILE A 16 -9.29 -53.44 5.43
N LEU A 17 -8.34 -53.64 4.50
CA LEU A 17 -8.45 -53.12 3.13
C LEU A 17 -9.62 -53.71 2.35
N ILE A 18 -9.92 -55.01 2.52
CA ILE A 18 -11.07 -55.66 1.89
C ILE A 18 -12.40 -55.16 2.51
N LEU A 19 -12.43 -54.92 3.81
CA LEU A 19 -13.61 -54.35 4.49
C LEU A 19 -13.87 -52.89 4.08
N LEU A 20 -12.82 -52.08 3.93
CA LEU A 20 -12.93 -50.70 3.46
C LEU A 20 -13.33 -50.62 1.98
N SER A 21 -12.82 -51.51 1.13
CA SER A 21 -13.21 -51.54 -0.29
C SER A 21 -14.64 -52.07 -0.48
N GLY A 22 -15.05 -53.10 0.28
CA GLY A 22 -16.43 -53.62 0.25
C GLY A 22 -17.44 -52.63 0.82
N GLY A 23 -17.14 -52.00 1.96
CA GLY A 23 -17.98 -50.97 2.57
C GLY A 23 -18.08 -49.70 1.72
N GLY A 24 -16.97 -49.29 1.11
CA GLY A 24 -16.94 -48.15 0.18
C GLY A 24 -17.77 -48.40 -1.09
N TYR A 25 -17.76 -49.62 -1.62
CA TYR A 25 -18.54 -49.99 -2.80
C TYR A 25 -20.06 -49.98 -2.52
N LEU A 26 -20.49 -50.47 -1.36
CA LEU A 26 -21.90 -50.43 -0.97
C LEU A 26 -22.40 -49.00 -0.71
N ALA A 27 -21.61 -48.18 0.00
CA ALA A 27 -21.95 -46.78 0.21
C ALA A 27 -22.00 -45.98 -1.10
N TYR A 28 -21.10 -46.28 -2.05
CA TYR A 28 -21.07 -45.65 -3.37
C TYR A 28 -22.30 -46.02 -4.22
N ASN A 29 -22.75 -47.28 -4.18
CA ASN A 29 -23.97 -47.69 -4.88
C ASN A 29 -25.24 -47.08 -4.26
N GLU A 30 -25.30 -46.93 -2.93
CA GLU A 30 -26.45 -46.30 -2.27
C GLU A 30 -26.48 -44.78 -2.49
N LEU A 31 -25.31 -44.14 -2.58
CA LEU A 31 -25.17 -42.74 -3.00
C LEU A 31 -25.52 -42.51 -4.47
N GLN A 32 -25.14 -43.42 -5.39
CA GLN A 32 -25.56 -43.33 -6.80
C GLN A 32 -27.06 -43.57 -6.96
N GLY A 33 -27.66 -44.49 -6.19
CA GLY A 33 -29.11 -44.71 -6.19
C GLY A 33 -29.88 -43.46 -5.75
N GLN A 34 -29.43 -42.81 -4.66
CA GLN A 34 -30.02 -41.54 -4.22
C GLN A 34 -29.76 -40.40 -5.20
N HIS A 35 -28.59 -40.33 -5.85
CA HIS A 35 -28.33 -39.30 -6.86
C HIS A 35 -29.16 -39.49 -8.13
N ALA A 36 -29.38 -40.73 -8.57
CA ALA A 36 -30.21 -41.02 -9.73
C ALA A 36 -31.69 -40.70 -9.47
N ASP A 37 -32.21 -41.02 -8.29
CA ASP A 37 -33.59 -40.68 -7.91
C ASP A 37 -33.76 -39.15 -7.71
N ASN A 38 -32.78 -38.48 -7.09
CA ASN A 38 -32.80 -37.02 -6.95
C ASN A 38 -32.67 -36.29 -8.30
N LEU A 39 -31.86 -36.80 -9.24
CA LEU A 39 -31.80 -36.24 -10.61
C LEU A 39 -33.13 -36.44 -11.35
N LYS A 40 -33.79 -37.59 -11.17
CA LYS A 40 -35.09 -37.87 -11.80
C LYS A 40 -36.20 -36.97 -11.26
N ASP A 41 -36.16 -36.66 -9.97
CA ASP A 41 -37.07 -35.67 -9.38
C ASP A 41 -36.71 -34.25 -9.83
N LEU A 42 -35.42 -33.87 -9.91
CA LEU A 42 -35.01 -32.57 -10.46
C LEU A 42 -35.41 -32.38 -11.93
N GLU A 43 -35.26 -33.40 -12.78
CA GLU A 43 -35.69 -33.35 -14.18
C GLU A 43 -37.21 -33.22 -14.30
N LYS A 44 -37.99 -33.91 -13.47
CA LYS A 44 -39.45 -33.71 -13.41
C LYS A 44 -39.83 -32.32 -12.92
N PHE A 45 -39.05 -31.72 -12.02
CA PHE A 45 -39.29 -30.36 -11.54
C PHE A 45 -39.00 -29.29 -12.60
N GLY A 46 -38.03 -29.51 -13.49
CA GLY A 46 -37.78 -28.63 -14.64
C GLY A 46 -38.99 -28.48 -15.60
N PHE A 47 -39.87 -29.48 -15.65
CA PHE A 47 -41.12 -29.42 -16.43
C PHE A 47 -42.33 -28.90 -15.62
N SER A 48 -42.31 -28.98 -14.28
CA SER A 48 -43.39 -28.47 -13.43
C SER A 48 -43.24 -27.00 -13.02
N VAL A 49 -42.04 -26.44 -13.18
CA VAL A 49 -41.71 -25.05 -12.85
C VAL A 49 -41.23 -24.30 -14.10
N ILE A 50 -41.96 -24.47 -15.21
CA ILE A 50 -41.97 -23.44 -16.25
C ILE A 50 -43.08 -22.47 -15.84
N PRO A 51 -42.76 -21.24 -15.40
CA PRO A 51 -43.79 -20.25 -15.14
C PRO A 51 -44.41 -19.87 -16.49
N LEU A 52 -45.59 -20.41 -16.79
CA LEU A 52 -46.51 -19.77 -17.72
C LEU A 52 -46.86 -18.42 -17.09
N ASN A 53 -46.24 -17.37 -17.63
CA ASN A 53 -46.50 -15.95 -17.41
C ASN A 53 -47.64 -15.59 -16.44
N THR A 54 -47.22 -14.93 -15.35
CA THR A 54 -47.82 -13.72 -14.76
C THR A 54 -49.26 -13.79 -14.24
N HIS A 55 -49.37 -13.72 -12.92
CA HIS A 55 -50.44 -13.08 -12.13
C HIS A 55 -51.79 -12.89 -12.82
N SER A 56 -52.69 -13.87 -12.69
CA SER A 56 -54.13 -13.58 -12.81
C SER A 56 -54.69 -13.24 -11.44
N GLU A 57 -54.82 -11.94 -11.15
CA GLU A 57 -55.73 -11.48 -10.10
C GLU A 57 -57.16 -11.88 -10.53
N THR A 58 -57.82 -12.76 -9.76
CA THR A 58 -59.24 -13.08 -10.00
C THR A 58 -60.12 -12.29 -9.05
N THR A 59 -61.14 -11.63 -9.60
CA THR A 59 -62.13 -10.84 -8.84
C THR A 59 -63.25 -11.75 -8.37
N GLY A 60 -63.43 -11.85 -7.05
CA GLY A 60 -64.61 -12.48 -6.47
C GLY A 60 -65.88 -11.64 -6.72
N ALA A 61 -67.05 -12.27 -6.67
CA ALA A 61 -68.35 -11.67 -7.03
C ALA A 61 -68.77 -10.39 -6.24
N LEU A 62 -67.98 -9.96 -5.25
CA LEU A 62 -68.19 -8.74 -4.46
C LEU A 62 -67.05 -7.71 -4.60
N GLY A 63 -66.15 -7.88 -5.58
CA GLY A 63 -65.19 -6.84 -6.00
C GLY A 63 -63.94 -6.65 -5.13
N ALA A 64 -63.69 -7.50 -4.13
CA ALA A 64 -62.44 -7.48 -3.36
C ALA A 64 -61.35 -8.35 -4.02
N LYS A 65 -60.12 -7.80 -4.15
CA LYS A 65 -58.94 -8.52 -4.64
C LYS A 65 -58.55 -9.62 -3.65
N GLN A 66 -58.63 -10.88 -4.05
CA GLN A 66 -58.13 -12.00 -3.26
C GLN A 66 -56.72 -12.37 -3.73
N LEU A 67 -55.74 -12.23 -2.84
CA LEU A 67 -54.44 -12.89 -2.99
C LEU A 67 -54.65 -14.41 -2.80
N PRO A 68 -53.99 -15.27 -3.60
CA PRO A 68 -54.11 -16.72 -3.44
C PRO A 68 -53.63 -17.12 -2.03
N ALA A 69 -54.35 -18.08 -1.42
CA ALA A 69 -54.09 -18.53 -0.06
C ALA A 69 -52.64 -19.00 0.11
N THR A 70 -51.84 -18.18 0.78
CA THR A 70 -50.52 -18.55 1.26
C THR A 70 -50.68 -19.56 2.41
N PHE A 71 -50.43 -20.82 2.06
CA PHE A 71 -50.11 -21.95 2.94
C PHE A 71 -51.28 -22.74 3.57
N ALA A 72 -51.38 -24.01 3.14
CA ALA A 72 -51.79 -25.07 4.05
C ALA A 72 -50.66 -25.28 5.07
N GLU A 73 -50.87 -24.86 6.30
CA GLU A 73 -50.05 -25.19 7.47
C GLU A 73 -49.98 -26.71 7.66
N LYS A 74 -48.93 -27.36 7.16
CA LYS A 74 -48.24 -28.49 7.84
C LYS A 74 -47.12 -29.05 6.96
N LYS A 75 -45.89 -28.94 7.50
CA LYS A 75 -44.66 -29.64 7.08
C LYS A 75 -44.01 -29.13 5.79
N THR A 76 -43.35 -27.97 5.87
CA THR A 76 -42.21 -27.71 4.96
C THR A 76 -41.13 -28.75 5.22
N THR A 77 -40.67 -29.44 4.16
CA THR A 77 -39.61 -30.44 4.29
C THR A 77 -38.29 -29.74 4.70
N PRO A 78 -37.36 -30.43 5.37
CA PRO A 78 -36.07 -29.84 5.77
C PRO A 78 -35.33 -29.19 4.60
N THR A 79 -35.44 -29.75 3.39
CA THR A 79 -34.88 -29.20 2.16
C THR A 79 -35.53 -27.88 1.73
N GLN A 80 -36.85 -27.74 1.85
CA GLN A 80 -37.54 -26.46 1.56
C GLN A 80 -37.18 -25.35 2.55
N LYS A 81 -36.87 -25.68 3.81
CA LYS A 81 -36.36 -24.69 4.78
C LYS A 81 -34.96 -24.22 4.45
N VAL A 82 -34.08 -25.12 4.00
CA VAL A 82 -32.72 -24.77 3.57
C VAL A 82 -32.77 -23.92 2.30
N ILE A 83 -33.60 -24.27 1.31
CA ILE A 83 -33.76 -23.48 0.08
C ILE A 83 -34.26 -22.07 0.42
N LYS A 84 -35.25 -21.94 1.32
CA LYS A 84 -35.73 -20.63 1.76
C LYS A 84 -34.62 -19.83 2.47
N GLY A 85 -33.86 -20.44 3.37
CA GLY A 85 -32.72 -19.77 4.02
C GLY A 85 -31.66 -19.31 3.02
N LEU A 86 -31.32 -20.13 2.03
CA LEU A 86 -30.38 -19.76 0.98
C LEU A 86 -30.91 -18.64 0.06
N MET A 87 -32.23 -18.58 -0.18
CA MET A 87 -32.85 -17.49 -0.92
C MET A 87 -32.82 -16.19 -0.11
N ASP A 88 -33.18 -16.24 1.17
CA ASP A 88 -33.14 -15.09 2.08
C ASP A 88 -31.69 -14.56 2.24
N ASP A 89 -30.70 -15.46 2.37
CA ASP A 89 -29.27 -15.11 2.40
C ASP A 89 -28.79 -14.49 1.07
N ASN A 90 -29.29 -14.97 -0.07
CA ASN A 90 -28.94 -14.41 -1.37
C ASN A 90 -29.50 -12.99 -1.54
N GLU A 91 -30.76 -12.77 -1.14
CA GLU A 91 -31.37 -11.44 -1.13
C GLU A 91 -30.62 -10.47 -0.20
N GLN A 92 -30.20 -10.94 0.98
CA GLN A 92 -29.39 -10.14 1.89
C GLN A 92 -28.02 -9.80 1.28
N LEU A 93 -27.34 -10.77 0.67
CA LEU A 93 -26.03 -10.54 0.02
C LEU A 93 -26.14 -9.58 -1.16
N ILE A 94 -27.22 -9.62 -1.94
CA ILE A 94 -27.49 -8.67 -3.02
C ILE A 94 -27.68 -7.26 -2.43
N ALA A 95 -28.48 -7.11 -1.37
CA ALA A 95 -28.69 -5.82 -0.72
C ALA A 95 -27.38 -5.24 -0.13
N GLU A 96 -26.54 -6.08 0.50
CA GLU A 96 -25.23 -5.67 1.00
C GLU A 96 -24.29 -5.26 -0.14
N GLN A 97 -24.32 -5.98 -1.26
CA GLN A 97 -23.53 -5.64 -2.44
C GLN A 97 -23.92 -4.28 -3.03
N GLU A 98 -25.22 -3.96 -3.11
CA GLU A 98 -25.72 -2.66 -3.57
C GLU A 98 -25.26 -1.53 -2.65
N VAL A 99 -25.35 -1.72 -1.32
CA VAL A 99 -24.87 -0.74 -0.33
C VAL A 99 -23.37 -0.52 -0.46
N LEU A 100 -22.58 -1.57 -0.60
CA LEU A 100 -21.13 -1.46 -0.79
C LEU A 100 -20.79 -0.76 -2.11
N GLN A 101 -21.51 -1.03 -3.18
CA GLN A 101 -21.33 -0.30 -4.45
C GLN A 101 -21.67 1.19 -4.32
N ALA A 102 -22.71 1.55 -3.58
CA ALA A 102 -23.05 2.94 -3.28
C ALA A 102 -21.97 3.62 -2.43
N GLN A 103 -21.38 2.92 -1.46
CA GLN A 103 -20.25 3.44 -0.68
C GLN A 103 -19.00 3.65 -1.56
N ILE A 104 -18.69 2.69 -2.43
CA ILE A 104 -17.57 2.79 -3.37
C ILE A 104 -17.77 3.98 -4.33
N SER A 105 -18.98 4.19 -4.85
CA SER A 105 -19.25 5.31 -5.74
C SER A 105 -19.14 6.66 -5.02
N SER A 106 -19.64 6.76 -3.79
CA SER A 106 -19.49 7.95 -2.94
C SER A 106 -18.02 8.25 -2.63
N LEU A 107 -17.25 7.24 -2.20
CA LEU A 107 -15.83 7.41 -1.90
C LEU A 107 -15.03 7.80 -3.14
N LYS A 108 -15.35 7.25 -4.31
CA LYS A 108 -14.74 7.67 -5.58
C LYS A 108 -15.06 9.12 -5.91
N ALA A 109 -16.28 9.57 -5.68
CA ALA A 109 -16.66 10.97 -5.89
C ALA A 109 -15.90 11.91 -4.95
N GLU A 110 -15.75 11.53 -3.68
CA GLU A 110 -14.99 12.29 -2.68
C GLU A 110 -13.49 12.35 -3.01
N ILE A 111 -12.89 11.24 -3.44
CA ILE A 111 -11.50 11.20 -3.92
C ILE A 111 -11.32 12.13 -5.12
N ASN A 112 -12.23 12.10 -6.09
CA ASN A 112 -12.15 12.97 -7.26
C ASN A 112 -12.28 14.45 -6.86
N ALA A 113 -13.19 14.79 -5.95
CA ALA A 113 -13.35 16.15 -5.44
C ALA A 113 -12.09 16.62 -4.70
N LEU A 114 -11.47 15.77 -3.88
CA LEU A 114 -10.21 16.06 -3.19
C LEU A 114 -9.05 16.22 -4.17
N GLN A 115 -8.99 15.42 -5.23
CA GLN A 115 -7.98 15.55 -6.29
C GLN A 115 -8.15 16.83 -7.09
N GLU A 116 -9.39 17.24 -7.38
CA GLU A 116 -9.70 18.49 -8.06
C GLU A 116 -9.38 19.70 -7.17
N TYR A 117 -9.75 19.65 -5.89
CA TYR A 117 -9.36 20.64 -4.88
C TYR A 117 -7.84 20.76 -4.78
N LYS A 118 -7.13 19.63 -4.73
CA LYS A 118 -5.67 19.57 -4.74
C LYS A 118 -5.12 20.25 -5.99
N LYS A 119 -5.58 19.90 -7.19
CA LYS A 119 -5.11 20.50 -8.45
C LYS A 119 -5.34 22.02 -8.55
N LEU A 120 -6.48 22.50 -8.06
CA LEU A 120 -6.83 23.93 -8.12
C LEU A 120 -6.08 24.76 -7.07
N ASN A 121 -5.76 24.16 -5.92
CA ASN A 121 -5.14 24.87 -4.79
C ASN A 121 -3.66 24.57 -4.58
N GLU A 122 -3.08 23.57 -5.27
CA GLU A 122 -1.66 23.23 -5.20
C GLU A 122 -0.76 24.39 -5.60
N HIS A 123 -1.22 25.27 -6.49
CA HIS A 123 -0.46 26.46 -6.85
C HIS A 123 -0.26 27.43 -5.66
N PHE A 124 -1.10 27.30 -4.63
CA PHE A 124 -1.06 28.07 -3.40
C PHE A 124 -0.71 27.23 -2.16
N ALA A 125 -0.50 25.92 -2.34
CA ALA A 125 -0.11 25.04 -1.24
C ALA A 125 1.39 25.20 -0.98
N PRO A 126 1.82 25.30 0.30
CA PRO A 126 3.23 25.29 0.62
C PRO A 126 3.85 23.98 0.14
N LEU A 127 5.07 24.07 -0.41
CA LEU A 127 5.83 22.90 -0.87
C LEU A 127 5.95 21.88 0.26
N THR A 128 5.91 20.60 -0.08
CA THR A 128 6.32 19.57 0.89
C THR A 128 7.80 19.74 1.22
N ILE A 129 8.22 19.37 2.43
CA ILE A 129 9.64 19.47 2.83
C ILE A 129 10.58 18.77 1.83
N THR A 130 10.13 17.67 1.21
CA THR A 130 10.90 16.97 0.17
C THR A 130 11.05 17.79 -1.11
N GLU A 131 9.98 18.46 -1.55
CA GLU A 131 10.01 19.32 -2.73
C GLU A 131 10.79 20.60 -2.47
N GLU A 132 10.67 21.17 -1.27
CA GLU A 132 11.42 22.34 -0.83
C GLU A 132 12.93 22.07 -0.81
N VAL A 133 13.35 20.95 -0.22
CA VAL A 133 14.76 20.54 -0.23
C VAL A 133 15.25 20.31 -1.66
N ALA A 134 14.47 19.66 -2.51
CA ALA A 134 14.84 19.46 -3.91
C ALA A 134 14.97 20.80 -4.68
N ALA A 135 14.08 21.76 -4.42
CA ALA A 135 14.15 23.09 -4.99
C ALA A 135 15.41 23.84 -4.52
N VAL A 136 15.74 23.76 -3.23
CA VAL A 136 16.97 24.32 -2.66
C VAL A 136 18.21 23.69 -3.28
N GLU A 137 18.26 22.36 -3.41
CA GLU A 137 19.37 21.66 -4.05
C GLU A 137 19.57 22.13 -5.50
N GLN A 138 18.50 22.27 -6.27
CA GLN A 138 18.57 22.74 -7.65
C GLN A 138 19.02 24.20 -7.75
N GLN A 139 18.46 25.08 -6.92
CA GLN A 139 18.83 26.48 -6.86
C GLN A 139 20.31 26.62 -6.49
N LEU A 140 20.76 25.89 -5.48
CA LEU A 140 22.15 25.92 -5.02
C LEU A 140 23.09 25.32 -6.05
N LYS A 141 22.72 24.22 -6.72
CA LYS A 141 23.53 23.66 -7.82
C LYS A 141 23.74 24.69 -8.93
N LYS A 142 22.68 25.38 -9.34
CA LYS A 142 22.76 26.45 -10.35
C LYS A 142 23.66 27.59 -9.86
N LEU A 143 23.42 28.05 -8.63
CA LEU A 143 24.19 29.12 -8.02
C LEU A 143 25.69 28.77 -7.93
N LEU A 144 26.04 27.56 -7.49
CA LEU A 144 27.42 27.09 -7.42
C LEU A 144 28.08 27.09 -8.80
N ILE A 145 27.42 26.55 -9.83
CA ILE A 145 27.97 26.51 -11.20
C ILE A 145 28.30 27.91 -11.73
N ASP A 146 27.49 28.92 -11.37
CA ASP A 146 27.71 30.30 -11.79
C ASP A 146 28.86 30.99 -11.05
N MET A 147 29.30 30.46 -9.89
CA MET A 147 30.40 31.03 -9.12
C MET A 147 31.78 30.68 -9.71
N PRO A 148 32.75 31.61 -9.72
CA PRO A 148 34.10 31.34 -10.21
C PRO A 148 34.83 30.28 -9.36
N ASP A 149 34.57 30.26 -8.05
CA ASP A 149 35.19 29.33 -7.10
C ASP A 149 34.77 27.88 -7.30
N ALA A 150 33.65 27.63 -7.98
CA ALA A 150 33.16 26.30 -8.25
C ALA A 150 33.89 25.58 -9.40
N ARG A 151 34.65 26.31 -10.22
CA ARG A 151 35.35 25.76 -11.40
C ARG A 151 36.40 24.70 -11.07
N ARG A 152 36.87 24.67 -9.81
CA ARG A 152 37.84 23.66 -9.34
C ARG A 152 37.21 22.31 -8.99
N PHE A 153 35.89 22.27 -8.81
CA PHE A 153 35.18 21.06 -8.42
C PHE A 153 34.62 20.31 -9.63
N SER A 154 34.58 18.99 -9.52
CA SER A 154 33.94 18.13 -10.52
C SER A 154 32.41 18.26 -10.44
N ASN A 155 31.70 17.89 -11.51
CA ASN A 155 30.23 17.84 -11.48
C ASN A 155 29.70 16.91 -10.37
N LEU A 156 30.42 15.83 -10.06
CA LEU A 156 30.06 14.89 -9.01
C LEU A 156 30.20 15.53 -7.61
N GLN A 157 31.23 16.34 -7.42
CA GLN A 157 31.43 17.10 -6.19
C GLN A 157 30.39 18.19 -6.05
N ILE A 158 30.08 18.94 -7.11
CA ILE A 158 29.01 19.95 -7.09
C ILE A 158 27.67 19.31 -6.67
N GLU A 159 27.37 18.10 -7.14
CA GLU A 159 26.18 17.35 -6.71
C GLU A 159 26.23 16.94 -5.24
N ALA A 160 27.38 16.51 -4.73
CA ALA A 160 27.56 16.19 -3.32
C ALA A 160 27.44 17.44 -2.43
N MET A 161 28.01 18.56 -2.88
CA MET A 161 27.98 19.87 -2.22
C MET A 161 26.57 20.43 -2.15
N SER A 162 25.78 20.31 -3.22
CA SER A 162 24.37 20.74 -3.21
C SER A 162 23.50 19.83 -2.34
N ALA A 163 23.68 18.51 -2.43
CA ALA A 163 22.90 17.55 -1.63
C ALA A 163 23.22 17.65 -0.12
N SER A 164 24.49 17.82 0.23
CA SER A 164 24.89 18.02 1.64
C SER A 164 24.28 19.29 2.23
N ALA A 165 24.30 20.40 1.49
CA ALA A 165 23.66 21.64 1.91
C ALA A 165 22.13 21.52 1.99
N GLY A 166 21.48 20.83 1.06
CA GLY A 166 20.05 20.51 1.14
C GLY A 166 19.69 19.72 2.41
N ASN A 167 20.56 18.80 2.82
CA ASN A 167 20.38 18.05 4.07
C ASN A 167 20.51 18.93 5.32
N GLU A 168 21.50 19.84 5.37
CA GLU A 168 21.64 20.76 6.50
C GLU A 168 20.52 21.81 6.53
N TYR A 169 20.08 22.28 5.37
CA TYR A 169 18.88 23.12 5.24
C TYR A 169 17.65 22.42 5.86
N LYS A 170 17.40 21.17 5.48
CA LYS A 170 16.31 20.36 6.04
C LYS A 170 16.39 20.24 7.57
N LYS A 171 17.59 20.02 8.12
CA LYS A 171 17.81 19.94 9.57
C LYS A 171 17.53 21.27 10.25
N PHE A 172 17.96 22.38 9.65
CA PHE A 172 17.76 23.71 10.19
C PHE A 172 16.26 24.09 10.24
N ILE A 173 15.55 24.01 9.11
CA ILE A 173 14.12 24.33 9.05
C ILE A 173 13.31 23.38 9.93
N GLY A 174 13.66 22.09 9.96
CA GLY A 174 12.98 21.07 10.75
C GLY A 174 13.21 21.24 12.25
N GLY A 175 14.42 21.61 12.65
CA GLY A 175 14.78 21.86 14.05
C GLY A 175 14.07 23.09 14.62
N LYS A 176 13.90 24.14 13.82
CA LYS A 176 13.23 25.39 14.24
C LYS A 176 11.75 25.45 13.87
N ARG A 177 11.21 24.44 13.17
CA ARG A 177 9.83 24.37 12.65
C ARG A 177 9.45 25.63 11.85
N LEU A 178 10.38 26.13 11.04
CA LEU A 178 10.18 27.33 10.24
C LEU A 178 9.39 26.99 8.98
N ILE A 179 8.42 27.84 8.65
CA ILE A 179 7.79 27.89 7.34
C ILE A 179 8.35 29.15 6.68
N LEU A 180 9.27 28.97 5.74
CA LEU A 180 9.92 30.09 5.06
C LEU A 180 9.16 30.45 3.79
N SER A 181 9.01 31.74 3.54
CA SER A 181 8.59 32.24 2.24
C SER A 181 9.67 32.00 1.18
N ASP A 182 9.31 32.08 -0.10
CA ASP A 182 10.27 31.88 -1.20
C ASP A 182 11.46 32.85 -1.14
N ILE A 183 11.23 34.09 -0.69
CA ILE A 183 12.25 35.14 -0.56
C ILE A 183 13.21 34.81 0.60
N GLU A 184 12.67 34.39 1.74
CA GLU A 184 13.49 34.01 2.91
C GLU A 184 14.32 32.76 2.61
N ARG A 185 13.75 31.80 1.89
CA ARG A 185 14.45 30.60 1.41
C ARG A 185 15.58 30.98 0.47
N GLU A 186 15.33 31.83 -0.53
CA GLU A 186 16.36 32.29 -1.45
C GLU A 186 17.49 33.03 -0.74
N ALA A 187 17.18 33.93 0.19
CA ALA A 187 18.18 34.63 0.98
C ALA A 187 19.05 33.65 1.78
N LEU A 188 18.42 32.69 2.47
CA LEU A 188 19.13 31.67 3.25
C LEU A 188 20.06 30.82 2.35
N VAL A 189 19.57 30.38 1.20
CA VAL A 189 20.34 29.58 0.23
C VAL A 189 21.47 30.37 -0.39
N LYS A 190 21.29 31.67 -0.66
CA LYS A 190 22.31 32.49 -1.31
C LYS A 190 23.40 32.94 -0.33
N ASP A 191 23.03 33.29 0.89
CA ASP A 191 23.93 33.96 1.82
C ASP A 191 24.70 32.98 2.72
N TYR A 192 24.09 31.83 3.06
CA TYR A 192 24.66 30.89 4.05
C TYR A 192 25.14 29.59 3.44
N MET A 193 24.41 29.01 2.49
CA MET A 193 24.69 27.68 1.96
C MET A 193 25.97 27.55 1.09
N PRO A 194 26.40 28.54 0.28
CA PRO A 194 27.53 28.34 -0.62
C PRO A 194 28.85 28.14 0.13
N ALA A 195 29.07 28.88 1.21
CA ALA A 195 30.28 28.74 2.02
C ALA A 195 30.37 27.35 2.66
N PHE A 196 29.25 26.82 3.15
CA PHE A 196 29.18 25.45 3.65
C PHE A 196 29.43 24.42 2.54
N SER A 197 28.78 24.59 1.38
CA SER A 197 28.99 23.72 0.22
C SER A 197 30.46 23.67 -0.21
N PHE A 198 31.16 24.80 -0.29
CA PHE A 198 32.58 24.82 -0.62
C PHE A 198 33.46 24.12 0.43
N CYS A 199 33.17 24.33 1.71
CA CYS A 199 33.85 23.61 2.80
C CYS A 199 33.67 22.10 2.69
N VAL A 200 32.46 21.63 2.35
CA VAL A 200 32.20 20.21 2.11
C VAL A 200 32.93 19.71 0.86
N GLY A 201 32.95 20.49 -0.23
CA GLY A 201 33.70 20.14 -1.44
C GLY A 201 35.18 19.91 -1.17
N ASP A 202 35.82 20.87 -0.50
CA ASP A 202 37.22 20.76 -0.04
C ASP A 202 37.40 19.57 0.92
N GLY A 203 36.37 19.30 1.72
CA GLY A 203 36.39 18.20 2.66
C GLY A 203 36.30 16.82 2.03
N ILE A 204 35.57 16.69 0.93
CA ILE A 204 35.46 15.45 0.15
C ILE A 204 36.82 15.12 -0.48
N ASP A 205 37.55 16.11 -0.99
CA ASP A 205 38.89 15.91 -1.54
C ASP A 205 39.89 15.38 -0.50
N ILE A 206 39.72 15.76 0.77
CA ILE A 206 40.56 15.31 1.88
C ILE A 206 40.13 13.92 2.40
N ALA A 207 38.82 13.67 2.46
CA ALA A 207 38.27 12.44 3.03
C ALA A 207 38.31 11.25 2.05
N ALA A 208 38.19 11.49 0.74
CA ALA A 208 38.18 10.44 -0.28
C ALA A 208 39.60 10.12 -0.75
N ASN A 209 40.05 8.89 -0.53
CA ASN A 209 41.34 8.42 -1.02
C ASN A 209 41.26 7.84 -2.44
N SER A 210 40.04 7.66 -2.98
CA SER A 210 39.82 7.17 -4.34
C SER A 210 38.54 7.70 -4.98
N PRO A 211 38.44 7.71 -6.32
CA PRO A 211 37.21 8.09 -7.03
C PRO A 211 35.99 7.20 -6.69
N ARG A 212 36.24 5.99 -6.18
CA ARG A 212 35.18 5.09 -5.72
C ARG A 212 34.58 5.59 -4.40
N GLU A 213 35.42 6.04 -3.48
CA GLU A 213 34.98 6.60 -2.19
C GLU A 213 34.24 7.92 -2.39
N GLU A 214 34.72 8.78 -3.30
CA GLU A 214 34.02 10.02 -3.68
C GLU A 214 32.57 9.73 -4.12
N ARG A 215 32.36 8.74 -5.00
CA ARG A 215 31.00 8.33 -5.42
C ARG A 215 30.15 7.79 -4.28
N LEU A 216 30.75 7.06 -3.33
CA LEU A 216 30.03 6.57 -2.15
C LEU A 216 29.60 7.74 -1.27
N ILE A 217 30.47 8.74 -1.06
CA ILE A 217 30.16 9.96 -0.33
C ILE A 217 29.02 10.74 -1.02
N THR A 218 29.10 10.95 -2.34
CA THR A 218 28.02 11.61 -3.09
C THR A 218 26.68 10.85 -2.95
N THR A 219 26.73 9.52 -3.03
CA THR A 219 25.52 8.69 -2.86
C THR A 219 24.97 8.78 -1.43
N PHE A 220 25.85 8.79 -0.44
CA PHE A 220 25.49 8.99 0.97
C PHE A 220 24.76 10.32 1.18
N PHE A 221 25.27 11.43 0.62
CA PHE A 221 24.57 12.71 0.76
C PHE A 221 23.20 12.72 0.09
N ARG A 222 23.05 12.09 -1.07
CA ARG A 222 21.77 12.06 -1.80
C ARG A 222 20.72 11.16 -1.14
N LYS A 223 21.14 10.04 -0.56
CA LYS A 223 20.22 9.03 0.03
C LYS A 223 20.10 9.11 1.54
N GLN A 224 21.03 9.81 2.21
CA GLN A 224 21.21 9.84 3.67
C GLN A 224 21.35 8.45 4.30
N ASP A 225 21.82 7.47 3.54
CA ASP A 225 21.95 6.09 3.98
C ASP A 225 23.37 5.79 4.46
N SER A 226 23.53 5.73 5.78
CA SER A 226 24.82 5.49 6.42
C SER A 226 25.40 4.09 6.20
N SER A 227 24.61 3.13 5.68
CA SER A 227 25.10 1.78 5.37
C SER A 227 26.00 1.73 4.14
N ILE A 228 25.98 2.78 3.31
CA ILE A 228 26.75 2.89 2.07
C ILE A 228 28.24 3.16 2.33
N LEU A 229 28.56 3.80 3.46
CA LEU A 229 29.94 4.15 3.83
C LEU A 229 30.55 3.06 4.70
N SER A 230 31.83 2.74 4.45
CA SER A 230 32.61 1.95 5.40
C SER A 230 32.82 2.74 6.70
N SER A 231 33.09 2.04 7.81
CA SER A 231 33.33 2.69 9.11
C SER A 231 34.51 3.67 9.09
N SER A 232 35.58 3.35 8.34
CA SER A 232 36.73 4.23 8.15
C SER A 232 36.35 5.49 7.39
N LEU A 233 35.75 5.34 6.21
CA LEU A 233 35.37 6.46 5.35
C LEU A 233 34.36 7.39 6.04
N LYS A 234 33.44 6.83 6.82
CA LYS A 234 32.50 7.61 7.63
C LYS A 234 33.23 8.45 8.69
N THR A 235 34.23 7.89 9.35
CA THR A 235 35.01 8.59 10.39
C THR A 235 35.83 9.71 9.78
N ASP A 236 36.48 9.46 8.64
CA ASP A 236 37.25 10.46 7.91
C ASP A 236 36.34 11.59 7.43
N LEU A 237 35.20 11.23 6.82
CA LEU A 237 34.20 12.19 6.37
C LEU A 237 33.63 13.04 7.52
N ASP A 238 33.27 12.43 8.65
CA ASP A 238 32.77 13.14 9.83
C ASP A 238 33.80 14.12 10.40
N THR A 239 35.08 13.76 10.36
CA THR A 239 36.17 14.61 10.85
C THR A 239 36.27 15.90 10.04
N VAL A 240 36.00 15.84 8.74
CA VAL A 240 36.12 16.99 7.85
C VAL A 240 34.81 17.78 7.72
N ILE A 241 33.65 17.12 7.79
CA ILE A 241 32.34 17.80 7.70
C ILE A 241 31.96 18.53 8.99
N LYS A 242 32.24 17.96 10.17
CA LYS A 242 31.80 18.55 11.46
C LYS A 242 32.28 20.00 11.65
N PRO A 243 33.52 20.38 11.32
CA PRO A 243 33.94 21.78 11.33
C PRO A 243 33.09 22.66 10.40
N CYS A 244 32.80 22.20 9.18
CA CYS A 244 31.94 22.92 8.23
C CYS A 244 30.53 23.13 8.78
N GLN A 245 29.93 22.10 9.38
CA GLN A 245 28.62 22.19 10.04
C GLN A 245 28.65 23.19 11.19
N THR A 246 29.68 23.12 12.04
CA THR A 246 29.82 24.02 13.19
C THR A 246 29.90 25.48 12.74
N ALA A 247 30.68 25.77 11.69
CA ALA A 247 30.78 27.11 11.10
C ALA A 247 29.45 27.57 10.48
N LEU A 248 28.72 26.68 9.81
CA LEU A 248 27.39 26.98 9.27
C LEU A 248 26.41 27.35 10.37
N TYR A 249 26.30 26.52 11.42
CA TYR A 249 25.37 26.77 12.53
C TYR A 249 25.72 28.04 13.32
N ALA A 250 27.00 28.39 13.42
CA ALA A 250 27.43 29.66 14.01
C ALA A 250 27.02 30.88 13.17
N ARG A 251 26.89 30.75 11.85
CA ARG A 251 26.35 31.83 11.00
C ARG A 251 24.83 31.85 11.02
N LEU A 252 24.20 30.68 11.03
CA LEU A 252 22.74 30.54 11.06
C LEU A 252 22.14 30.89 12.44
N SER A 253 22.94 31.02 13.50
CA SER A 253 22.46 31.62 14.76
C SER A 253 22.18 33.11 14.62
N ASP A 254 22.91 33.80 13.76
CA ASP A 254 22.73 35.25 13.51
C ASP A 254 21.47 35.51 12.66
N TYR A 255 21.00 34.51 11.92
CA TYR A 255 19.74 34.58 11.17
C TYR A 255 18.51 34.69 12.11
N ASP A 256 18.61 34.20 13.35
CA ASP A 256 17.52 34.28 14.34
C ASP A 256 17.52 35.57 15.17
N THR A 257 18.58 36.38 15.10
CA THR A 257 18.58 37.66 15.82
C THR A 257 17.75 38.67 15.04
N PRO A 258 16.63 39.16 15.58
CA PRO A 258 15.89 40.24 14.95
C PRO A 258 16.83 41.45 14.87
N MET A 259 17.00 42.00 13.65
CA MET A 259 17.49 43.37 13.50
C MET A 259 16.48 44.35 14.08
#